data_AF-A0A915M8P7-F1
#
_entry.id   AF-A0A915M8P7-F1
#
_cell.length_a   1.000
_cell.length_b   1.000
_cell.length_c   1.000
_cell.angle_alpha   90.00
_cell.angle_beta   90.00
_cell.angle_gamma   90.00
#
_symmetry.space_group_name_H-M   'P 1'
#
loop_
_entity.id
_entity.type
_entity.pdbx_description
1 polymer ?
#
loop_
_entity_poly.entity_id
_entity_poly.type
_entity_poly.pdbx_seq_one_letter_code
_entity_poly.pdbx_strand_id
1 'polypeptide(L)'
;MSEKREIPCKCKSPKDNNCAHYLSNWLIENGKLSSNPKGSTATCSEGRVVRAKDLASGFGKNAVGFGNIFKNEMGLSMSHNPPKGNCFIYCERGGRGHVYYGTKDNCVAGTGSGKDFGAQYYQYYT
;
A
#
# COMPACT_ATOMS: atom_id res chain seq x y z
N MET A 1 -23.91 8.14 -5.39
CA MET A 1 -22.66 8.92 -5.43
C MET A 1 -21.87 8.55 -4.16
N SER A 2 -20.85 7.70 -4.27
CA SER A 2 -20.04 7.36 -3.09
C SER A 2 -19.05 8.50 -2.86
N GLU A 3 -19.26 9.25 -1.78
CA GLU A 3 -18.30 10.22 -1.28
C GLU A 3 -16.94 9.55 -1.13
N LYS A 4 -15.93 10.01 -1.86
CA LYS A 4 -14.54 9.68 -1.56
C LYS A 4 -14.26 10.27 -0.18
N ARG A 5 -14.48 9.48 0.87
CA ARG A 5 -14.00 9.82 2.22
C ARG A 5 -12.48 9.70 2.17
N GLU A 6 -11.83 10.81 1.86
CA GLU A 6 -10.42 11.00 2.18
C GLU A 6 -10.33 10.95 3.70
N ILE A 7 -10.00 9.77 4.25
CA ILE A 7 -9.79 9.61 5.69
C ILE A 7 -8.57 10.48 6.03
N PRO A 8 -8.73 11.62 6.72
CA PRO A 8 -7.62 12.52 6.94
C PRO A 8 -6.60 11.85 7.87
N CYS A 9 -5.32 11.97 7.48
CA CYS A 9 -4.20 11.49 8.27
C CYS A 9 -4.24 12.07 9.70
N LYS A 10 -4.29 11.20 10.71
CA LYS A 10 -4.22 11.61 12.12
C LYS A 10 -2.86 12.22 12.50
N CYS A 11 -1.79 11.93 11.76
CA CYS A 11 -0.42 12.35 12.12
C CYS A 11 -0.14 13.86 11.82
N LYS A 12 -1.07 14.62 11.23
CA LYS A 12 -0.99 16.09 10.94
C LYS A 12 0.28 16.58 10.22
N SER A 13 1.16 15.69 9.76
CA SER A 13 2.43 16.00 9.09
C SER A 13 2.28 15.83 7.57
N PRO A 14 2.55 16.87 6.76
CA PRO A 14 2.45 16.81 5.29
C PRO A 14 3.38 15.76 4.67
N LYS A 15 4.49 15.44 5.34
CA LYS A 15 5.48 14.44 4.88
C LYS A 15 4.96 13.00 4.99
N ASP A 16 3.91 12.80 5.78
CA ASP A 16 3.28 11.51 6.02
C ASP A 16 1.98 11.31 5.23
N ASN A 17 1.60 12.27 4.37
CA ASN A 17 0.44 12.14 3.47
C ASN A 17 0.82 11.42 2.18
N ASN A 18 1.10 10.12 2.25
CA ASN A 18 1.44 9.31 1.09
C ASN A 18 0.62 8.02 1.00
N CYS A 19 0.66 7.34 -0.15
CA CYS A 19 -0.15 6.18 -0.45
C CYS A 19 -0.04 5.04 0.59
N ALA A 20 1.16 4.77 1.08
CA ALA A 20 1.40 3.76 2.12
C ALA A 20 0.75 4.14 3.45
N HIS A 21 0.80 5.43 3.78
CA HIS A 21 0.20 5.94 4.99
C HIS A 21 -1.32 5.85 4.98
N TYR A 22 -1.95 6.30 3.89
CA TYR A 22 -3.41 6.19 3.73
C TYR A 22 -3.87 4.73 3.74
N LEU A 23 -3.16 3.85 3.02
CA LEU A 23 -3.52 2.44 2.97
C LEU A 23 -3.32 1.75 4.33
N SER A 24 -2.22 2.02 5.02
CA SER A 24 -1.98 1.43 6.35
C SER A 24 -2.96 1.94 7.40
N ASN A 25 -3.38 3.21 7.35
CA ASN A 25 -4.44 3.71 8.21
C ASN A 25 -5.75 2.96 7.97
N TRP A 26 -6.14 2.79 6.70
CA TRP A 26 -7.35 2.01 6.35
C TRP A 26 -7.24 0.56 6.82
N LEU A 27 -6.08 -0.08 6.66
CA LEU A 27 -5.85 -1.45 7.15
C LEU A 27 -5.99 -1.58 8.66
N ILE A 28 -5.45 -0.62 9.42
CA ILE A 28 -5.53 -0.59 10.89
C ILE A 28 -6.98 -0.37 11.34
N GLU A 29 -7.69 0.58 10.74
CA GLU A 29 -9.10 0.87 11.07
C GLU A 29 -10.04 -0.30 10.76
N ASN A 30 -9.69 -1.14 9.78
CA ASN A 30 -10.43 -2.35 9.43
C ASN A 30 -9.92 -3.62 10.14
N GLY A 31 -9.01 -3.49 11.12
CA GLY A 31 -8.48 -4.61 11.89
C GLY A 31 -7.66 -5.62 11.07
N LYS A 32 -7.12 -5.21 9.92
CA LYS A 32 -6.30 -6.04 9.02
C LYS A 32 -4.80 -5.92 9.29
N LEU A 33 -4.39 -4.88 10.02
CA LEU A 33 -3.01 -4.62 10.37
C LEU A 33 -2.95 -4.01 11.78
N SER A 34 -1.94 -4.37 12.58
CA SER A 34 -1.71 -3.71 13.86
C SER A 34 -1.09 -2.33 13.67
N SER A 35 -1.26 -1.45 14.66
CA SER A 35 -0.39 -0.27 14.80
C SER A 35 1.04 -0.74 15.04
N ASN A 36 2.02 -0.16 14.33
CA ASN A 36 3.43 -0.58 14.32
C ASN A 36 3.64 -2.01 13.82
N PRO A 37 3.34 -2.29 12.53
CA PRO A 37 3.57 -3.61 11.95
C PRO A 37 5.06 -3.95 11.94
N LYS A 38 5.40 -5.20 12.25
CA LYS A 38 6.79 -5.66 12.44
C LYS A 38 7.63 -5.57 11.17
N GLY A 39 6.97 -5.61 10.02
CA GLY A 39 7.54 -5.53 8.70
C GLY A 39 7.93 -4.11 8.29
N SER A 40 7.52 -3.07 9.02
CA SER A 40 7.90 -1.69 8.70
C SER A 40 9.08 -1.21 9.55
N THR A 41 10.09 -0.62 8.90
CA THR A 41 11.15 0.12 9.61
C THR A 41 10.96 1.63 9.53
N ALA A 42 9.84 2.10 8.98
CA ALA A 42 9.46 3.51 8.97
C ALA A 42 7.95 3.66 9.20
N THR A 43 7.58 4.13 10.40
CA THR A 43 6.21 4.45 10.77
C THR A 43 6.08 5.91 11.20
N CYS A 44 4.90 6.51 11.02
CA CYS A 44 4.56 7.79 11.67
C CYS A 44 4.47 7.58 13.20
N SER A 45 4.39 8.65 13.98
CA SER A 45 4.26 8.60 15.46
C SER A 45 3.10 7.75 15.98
N GLU A 46 2.04 7.62 15.18
CA GLU A 46 0.85 6.81 15.46
C GLU A 46 1.00 5.34 14.97
N GLY A 47 2.17 4.95 14.45
CA GLY A 47 2.46 3.58 14.04
C GLY A 47 1.92 3.17 12.66
N ARG A 48 1.60 4.12 11.80
CA ARG A 48 1.19 3.87 10.39
C ARG A 48 2.41 3.80 9.48
N VAL A 49 2.38 2.92 8.49
CA VAL A 49 3.49 2.72 7.54
C VAL A 49 3.58 3.90 6.58
N VAL A 50 4.78 4.46 6.38
CA VAL A 50 4.96 5.63 5.50
C VAL A 50 5.70 5.33 4.20
N ARG A 51 6.03 4.06 3.92
CA ARG A 51 6.74 3.67 2.69
C ARG A 51 6.03 2.53 1.97
N ALA A 52 5.79 2.71 0.67
CA ALA A 52 5.17 1.68 -0.18
C ALA A 52 5.95 0.35 -0.17
N LYS A 53 7.28 0.46 -0.15
CA LYS A 53 8.20 -0.69 -0.11
C LYS A 53 8.16 -1.51 1.20
N ASP A 54 7.54 -0.97 2.25
CA ASP A 54 7.35 -1.67 3.53
C ASP A 54 6.02 -2.44 3.56
N LEU A 55 5.07 -2.08 2.68
CA LEU A 55 3.84 -2.83 2.49
C LEU A 55 4.03 -3.97 1.50
N ALA A 56 4.72 -3.70 0.40
CA ALA A 56 4.99 -4.64 -0.69
C ALA A 56 6.46 -4.58 -1.09
N SER A 57 7.04 -5.71 -1.51
CA SER A 57 8.45 -5.71 -1.94
C SER A 57 8.59 -5.08 -3.32
N GLY A 58 9.26 -3.91 -3.40
CA GLY A 58 9.53 -3.23 -4.66
C GLY A 58 10.31 -4.06 -5.69
N PHE A 59 10.40 -3.58 -6.92
CA PHE A 59 11.12 -4.22 -8.01
C PHE A 59 12.64 -4.07 -7.84
N GLY A 60 13.34 -5.19 -7.70
CA GLY A 60 14.80 -5.23 -7.69
C GLY A 60 15.37 -6.58 -7.22
N LYS A 61 16.48 -7.02 -7.82
CA LYS A 61 17.18 -8.29 -7.52
C LYS A 61 17.68 -8.42 -6.07
N ASN A 62 17.50 -7.37 -5.24
CA ASN A 62 17.87 -7.31 -3.82
C ASN A 62 16.65 -7.14 -2.90
N ALA A 63 15.43 -7.47 -3.35
CA ALA A 63 14.21 -7.46 -2.52
C ALA A 63 14.15 -8.62 -1.50
N VAL A 64 15.27 -8.87 -0.82
CA VAL A 64 15.40 -9.82 0.28
C VAL A 64 15.52 -9.02 1.57
N GLY A 65 14.53 -9.17 2.45
CA GLY A 65 14.65 -8.80 3.87
C GLY A 65 14.01 -7.46 4.24
N PHE A 66 12.95 -7.55 5.05
CA PHE A 66 12.22 -6.47 5.73
C PHE A 66 11.36 -5.56 4.81
N GLY A 67 10.04 -5.57 5.02
CA GLY A 67 9.11 -4.69 4.30
C GLY A 67 8.03 -5.36 3.43
N ASN A 68 7.77 -6.66 3.51
CA ASN A 68 6.64 -7.24 2.77
C ASN A 68 5.50 -7.57 3.73
N ILE A 69 4.88 -6.54 4.32
CA ILE A 69 3.76 -6.70 5.27
C ILE A 69 2.63 -7.52 4.65
N PHE A 70 2.31 -7.28 3.36
CA PHE A 70 1.27 -8.03 2.65
C PHE A 70 1.54 -9.54 2.70
N LYS A 71 2.76 -9.98 2.44
CA LYS A 71 3.11 -11.40 2.50
C LYS A 71 3.31 -11.91 3.92
N ASN A 72 4.13 -11.21 4.71
CA ASN A 72 4.69 -11.74 5.96
C ASN A 72 3.74 -11.61 7.16
N GLU A 73 2.91 -10.57 7.18
CA GLU A 73 1.99 -10.32 8.30
C GLU A 73 0.53 -10.57 7.90
N MET A 74 0.15 -10.25 6.66
CA MET A 74 -1.21 -10.47 6.17
C MET A 74 -1.40 -11.81 5.45
N GLY A 75 -0.32 -12.56 5.18
CA GLY A 75 -0.38 -13.89 4.55
C GLY A 75 -0.80 -13.90 3.08
N LEU A 76 -0.73 -12.76 2.39
CA LEU A 76 -1.17 -12.62 1.01
C LEU A 76 -0.15 -13.21 0.02
N SER A 77 -0.67 -13.75 -1.07
CA SER A 77 0.14 -14.27 -2.18
C SER A 77 0.31 -13.23 -3.27
N MET A 78 1.52 -13.12 -3.83
CA MET A 78 1.84 -12.18 -4.90
C MET A 78 1.67 -12.83 -6.28
N SER A 79 1.07 -12.09 -7.20
CA SER A 79 0.90 -12.43 -8.62
C SER A 79 1.19 -11.22 -9.50
N HIS A 80 1.67 -11.45 -10.73
CA HIS A 80 1.73 -10.42 -11.78
C HIS A 80 0.47 -10.39 -12.66
N ASN A 81 -0.42 -11.36 -12.49
CA ASN A 81 -1.70 -11.41 -13.18
C ASN A 81 -2.78 -10.74 -12.33
N PRO A 82 -3.57 -9.81 -12.89
CA PRO A 82 -4.64 -9.14 -12.16
C PRO A 82 -5.75 -10.13 -11.78
N PRO A 83 -6.22 -10.14 -10.51
CA PRO A 83 -7.39 -10.91 -10.12
C PRO A 83 -8.69 -10.26 -10.63
N LYS A 84 -9.80 -11.00 -10.57
CA LYS A 84 -11.13 -10.52 -11.01
C LYS A 84 -11.76 -9.46 -10.08
N GLY A 85 -11.22 -9.26 -8.88
CA GLY A 85 -11.81 -8.40 -7.85
C GLY A 85 -10.80 -7.45 -7.21
N ASN A 86 -11.26 -6.72 -6.19
CA ASN A 86 -10.39 -5.83 -5.42
C ASN A 86 -9.31 -6.62 -4.70
N CYS A 87 -8.07 -6.17 -4.81
CA CYS A 87 -6.91 -6.74 -4.18
C CYS A 87 -5.96 -5.64 -3.71
N PHE A 88 -4.94 -6.00 -2.95
CA PHE A 88 -3.86 -5.07 -2.64
C PHE A 88 -2.92 -5.00 -3.83
N ILE A 89 -2.59 -3.79 -4.27
CA ILE A 89 -1.80 -3.57 -5.46
C ILE A 89 -0.60 -2.73 -5.08
N TYR A 90 0.57 -3.20 -5.50
CA TYR A 90 1.77 -2.40 -5.60
C TYR A 90 2.05 -2.11 -7.08
N CYS A 91 2.42 -0.89 -7.40
CA CYS A 91 2.78 -0.51 -8.76
C CYS A 91 3.91 0.51 -8.77
N GLU A 92 4.65 0.57 -9.89
CA GLU A 92 5.79 1.48 -10.02
C GLU A 92 5.78 2.26 -11.33
N ARG A 93 6.33 3.49 -11.26
CA ARG A 93 6.74 4.28 -12.41
C ARG A 93 8.11 4.89 -12.14
N GLY A 94 9.11 4.58 -12.96
CA GLY A 94 10.46 5.15 -12.83
C GLY A 94 11.08 4.97 -11.44
N GLY A 95 10.90 3.80 -10.81
CA GLY A 95 11.42 3.49 -9.46
C GLY A 95 10.65 4.12 -8.30
N ARG A 96 9.54 4.84 -8.55
CA ARG A 96 8.64 5.34 -7.52
C ARG A 96 7.48 4.37 -7.32
N GLY A 97 7.46 3.72 -6.17
CA GLY A 97 6.42 2.76 -5.78
C GLY A 97 5.17 3.42 -5.22
N HIS A 98 4.02 2.84 -5.54
CA HIS A 98 2.69 3.26 -5.10
C HIS A 98 1.88 2.03 -4.67
N VAL A 99 1.09 2.17 -3.60
CA VAL A 99 0.26 1.09 -3.04
C VAL A 99 -1.17 1.53 -2.82
N TYR A 100 -2.12 0.61 -3.05
CA TYR A 100 -3.54 0.84 -2.82
C TYR A 100 -4.31 -0.48 -2.76
N TYR A 101 -5.56 -0.44 -2.29
CA TYR A 101 -6.52 -1.53 -2.39
C TYR A 101 -7.57 -1.18 -3.45
N GLY A 102 -7.83 -2.08 -4.40
CA GLY A 102 -8.77 -1.87 -5.48
C GLY A 102 -8.50 -2.75 -6.70
N THR A 103 -8.88 -2.27 -7.88
CA THR A 103 -8.54 -2.87 -9.18
C THR A 103 -7.44 -2.05 -9.85
N LYS A 104 -6.79 -2.58 -10.89
CA LYS A 104 -5.70 -1.89 -11.62
C LYS A 104 -5.99 -0.41 -11.93
N ASP A 105 -7.23 -0.12 -12.31
CA ASP A 105 -7.67 1.20 -12.78
C ASP A 105 -8.60 1.92 -11.80
N ASN A 106 -8.85 1.36 -10.61
CA ASN A 106 -9.74 1.97 -9.62
C ASN A 106 -9.24 1.75 -8.19
N CYS A 107 -9.15 2.84 -7.42
CA CYS A 107 -8.72 2.81 -6.03
C CYS A 107 -9.92 2.86 -5.08
N VAL A 108 -10.02 1.87 -4.19
CA VAL A 108 -11.00 1.84 -3.10
C VAL A 108 -10.40 2.44 -1.83
N ALA A 109 -9.15 2.11 -1.51
CA ALA A 109 -8.41 2.71 -0.40
C ALA A 109 -6.95 2.99 -0.78
N GLY A 110 -6.45 4.18 -0.43
CA GLY A 110 -5.17 4.72 -0.89
C GLY A 110 -5.36 6.11 -1.50
N THR A 111 -4.36 6.60 -2.24
CA THR A 111 -4.35 7.97 -2.81
C THR A 111 -4.48 8.00 -4.34
N GLY A 112 -4.88 6.89 -4.96
CA GLY A 112 -4.98 6.77 -6.42
C GLY A 112 -4.71 5.34 -6.91
N SER A 113 -4.96 5.07 -8.18
CA SER A 113 -4.75 3.79 -8.85
C SER A 113 -3.48 3.81 -9.72
N GLY A 114 -3.12 2.65 -10.29
CA GLY A 114 -1.99 2.58 -11.22
C GLY A 114 -2.21 3.41 -12.48
N LYS A 115 -3.46 3.57 -12.93
CA LYS A 115 -3.82 4.44 -14.06
C LYS A 115 -3.48 5.91 -13.78
N ASP A 116 -3.85 6.41 -12.60
CA ASP A 116 -3.58 7.79 -12.19
C ASP A 116 -2.08 8.09 -12.10
N PHE A 117 -1.30 7.07 -11.71
CA PHE A 117 0.15 7.18 -11.57
C PHE A 117 0.92 6.97 -12.88
N GLY A 118 0.27 6.44 -13.92
CA GLY A 118 0.92 6.01 -15.16
C GLY A 118 1.89 4.85 -14.92
N ALA A 119 1.51 3.90 -14.06
CA ALA A 119 2.38 2.81 -13.65
C ALA A 119 2.69 1.86 -14.81
N GLN A 120 3.92 1.37 -14.83
CA GLN A 120 4.45 0.46 -15.86
C GLN A 120 4.62 -0.97 -15.34
N TYR A 121 4.66 -1.13 -14.02
CA TYR A 121 4.85 -2.40 -13.33
C TYR A 121 3.79 -2.58 -12.25
N TYR A 122 3.34 -3.82 -12.06
CA TYR A 122 2.29 -4.19 -11.12
C TYR A 122 2.60 -5.51 -10.39
N GLN A 123 2.27 -5.53 -9.12
CA GLN A 123 2.17 -6.71 -8.27
C GLN A 123 0.80 -6.70 -7.59
N TYR A 124 0.10 -7.82 -7.68
CA TYR A 124 -1.22 -8.02 -7.09
C TYR A 124 -1.10 -8.99 -5.91
N TYR A 125 -1.72 -8.65 -4.79
CA TYR A 125 -1.67 -9.40 -3.55
C TYR A 125 -3.09 -9.79 -3.11
N THR A 126 -3.33 -11.09 -2.99
CA THR A 126 -4.63 -11.71 -2.66
C THR A 126 -4.50 -12.74 -1.57
#